data_AF-A0A821TWU7-F1
#
_entry.id   AF-A0A821TWU7-F1
#
_cell.length_a   1.000
_cell.length_b   1.000
_cell.length_c   1.000
_cell.angle_alpha   90.00
_cell.angle_beta   90.00
_cell.angle_gamma   90.00
#
_symmetry.space_group_name_H-M   'P 1'
#
loop_
_entity.id
_entity.type
_entity.pdbx_description
1 polymer ?
#
loop_
_entity_poly.entity_id
_entity_poly.type
_entity_poly.pdbx_seq_one_letter_code
_entity_poly.pdbx_strand_id
1 'polypeptide(L)'
;MIQNTVHNLTLEQIKFLNRGPTYVPPCQLHILTKSSFTLAQLVTKQMIPLRRHLTKLFTKYSVDLSRRMNFEKEIQLAFNESFLAQIPPMLEYRALYEKQIIQSIQYQLNKDHLILRRTADDKNTYYLGHLDEFQEKSNEYIENSNSFEFIAIIDENHTEEQQLKEVIQSLDVEFDKLYQRKLINKDYQMKFSI
;
A
#
# COMPACT_ATOMS: atom_id res chain seq x y z
N MET A 1 -8.75 12.40 22.90
CA MET A 1 -10.04 11.74 23.15
C MET A 1 -11.00 12.22 22.08
N ILE A 2 -11.43 11.33 21.18
CA ILE A 2 -12.48 11.67 20.21
C ILE A 2 -13.81 11.64 20.97
N GLN A 3 -14.29 12.81 21.40
CA GLN A 3 -15.62 12.99 21.97
C GLN A 3 -16.63 13.08 20.81
N ASN A 4 -17.66 12.22 20.84
CA ASN A 4 -18.85 12.18 19.96
C ASN A 4 -18.66 12.84 18.58
N THR A 5 -18.21 12.05 17.61
CA THR A 5 -18.08 12.53 16.23
C THR A 5 -19.45 12.75 15.60
N VAL A 6 -19.56 13.84 14.84
CA VAL A 6 -20.64 14.17 13.88
C VAL A 6 -20.91 13.03 12.88
N HIS A 7 -19.98 12.08 12.79
CA HIS A 7 -20.04 10.88 11.97
C HIS A 7 -20.57 9.70 12.78
N ASN A 8 -21.48 8.91 12.20
CA ASN A 8 -22.23 7.81 12.84
C ASN A 8 -21.35 6.57 13.16
N LEU A 9 -20.17 6.79 13.74
CA LEU A 9 -19.27 5.74 14.20
C LEU A 9 -19.62 5.30 15.61
N THR A 10 -19.61 4.00 15.85
CA THR A 10 -19.84 3.44 17.19
C THR A 10 -18.64 3.70 18.10
N LEU A 11 -18.87 3.64 19.41
CA LEU A 11 -17.81 3.79 20.41
C LEU A 11 -16.69 2.74 20.24
N GLU A 12 -17.02 1.52 19.82
CA GLU A 12 -16.03 0.48 19.55
C GLU A 12 -15.16 0.81 18.34
N GLN A 13 -15.78 1.31 17.26
CA GLN A 13 -15.06 1.75 16.07
C GLN A 13 -14.11 2.91 16.40
N ILE A 14 -14.56 3.90 17.17
CA ILE A 14 -13.73 5.03 17.61
C ILE A 14 -12.57 4.54 18.48
N LYS A 15 -12.82 3.63 19.43
CA LYS A 15 -11.74 3.03 20.25
C LYS A 15 -10.73 2.27 19.39
N PHE A 16 -11.21 1.53 18.40
CA PHE A 16 -10.37 0.78 17.47
C PHE A 16 -9.51 1.71 16.61
N LEU A 17 -10.09 2.78 16.06
CA LEU A 17 -9.36 3.79 15.28
C LEU A 17 -8.26 4.50 16.10
N ASN A 18 -8.49 4.74 17.39
CA ASN A 18 -7.50 5.38 18.26
C ASN A 18 -6.35 4.46 18.66
N ARG A 19 -6.59 3.14 18.76
CA ARG A 19 -5.60 2.16 19.24
C ARG A 19 -4.91 1.40 18.12
N GLY A 20 -5.54 1.33 16.95
CA GLY A 20 -5.15 0.46 15.86
C GLY A 20 -5.41 -1.03 16.15
N PRO A 21 -5.27 -1.89 15.13
CA PRO A 21 -5.25 -3.33 15.34
C PRO A 21 -4.08 -3.68 16.25
N THR A 22 -4.32 -4.53 17.25
CA THR A 22 -3.24 -4.97 18.14
C THR A 22 -2.60 -6.26 17.63
N TYR A 23 -3.29 -7.00 16.76
CA TYR A 23 -2.82 -8.28 16.26
C TYR A 23 -2.24 -8.17 14.84
N VAL A 24 -0.94 -8.44 14.69
CA VAL A 24 -0.33 -8.67 13.36
C VAL A 24 0.73 -9.78 13.41
N PRO A 25 0.35 -11.04 13.15
CA PRO A 25 1.24 -12.05 12.61
C PRO A 25 0.97 -12.21 11.09
N PRO A 26 1.92 -11.80 10.24
CA PRO A 26 1.81 -11.80 8.78
C PRO A 26 1.50 -13.17 8.16
N CYS A 27 1.96 -14.24 8.80
CA CYS A 27 1.81 -15.62 8.34
C CYS A 27 0.40 -16.18 8.49
N GLN A 28 -0.51 -15.54 9.23
CA GLN A 28 -1.83 -16.11 9.60
C GLN A 28 -3.03 -15.37 8.98
N LEU A 29 -2.79 -14.26 8.28
CA LEU A 29 -3.82 -13.55 7.50
C LEU A 29 -4.44 -14.43 6.39
N HIS A 30 -3.77 -15.52 6.00
CA HIS A 30 -4.28 -16.47 5.01
C HIS A 30 -5.58 -17.17 5.47
N ILE A 31 -5.76 -17.39 6.78
CA ILE A 31 -6.98 -17.97 7.36
C ILE A 31 -8.17 -17.01 7.21
N LEU A 32 -7.88 -15.70 7.14
CA LEU A 32 -8.90 -14.66 7.03
C LEU A 32 -9.17 -14.23 5.59
N THR A 33 -8.32 -14.58 4.63
CA THR A 33 -8.58 -14.30 3.21
C THR A 33 -9.54 -15.33 2.64
N LYS A 34 -10.75 -14.89 2.24
CA LYS A 34 -11.62 -15.61 1.30
C LYS A 34 -10.98 -15.61 -0.10
N SER A 35 -9.75 -16.07 -0.22
CA SER A 35 -9.06 -16.14 -1.49
C SER A 35 -9.26 -17.52 -2.11
N SER A 36 -9.42 -17.56 -3.43
CA SER A 36 -9.39 -18.78 -4.24
C SER A 36 -8.03 -19.50 -4.24
N PHE A 37 -7.03 -18.95 -3.54
CA PHE A 37 -5.68 -19.52 -3.50
C PHE A 37 -5.58 -20.67 -2.50
N THR A 38 -4.88 -21.73 -2.90
CA THR A 38 -4.50 -22.84 -2.01
C THR A 38 -3.42 -22.39 -1.02
N LEU A 39 -3.27 -23.11 0.10
CA LEU A 39 -2.23 -22.83 1.10
C LEU A 39 -0.82 -22.78 0.46
N ALA A 40 -0.53 -23.71 -0.46
CA ALA A 40 0.75 -23.75 -1.18
C ALA A 40 0.99 -22.49 -2.04
N GLN A 41 -0.05 -21.96 -2.67
CA GLN A 41 0.02 -20.72 -3.45
C GLN A 41 0.26 -19.50 -2.54
N LEU A 42 -0.41 -19.46 -1.38
CA LEU A 42 -0.24 -18.38 -0.39
C LEU A 42 1.18 -18.37 0.19
N VAL A 43 1.69 -19.53 0.61
CA VAL A 43 3.07 -19.69 1.10
C VAL A 43 4.07 -19.23 0.04
N THR A 44 3.90 -19.67 -1.21
CA THR A 44 4.79 -19.28 -2.31
C THR A 44 4.77 -17.77 -2.54
N LYS A 45 3.58 -17.16 -2.56
CA LYS A 45 3.42 -15.71 -2.76
C LYS A 45 4.07 -14.90 -1.64
N GLN A 46 3.89 -15.32 -0.38
CA GLN A 46 4.46 -14.63 0.78
C GLN A 46 5.97 -14.88 0.94
N MET A 47 6.50 -15.97 0.39
CA MET A 47 7.94 -16.28 0.39
C MET A 47 8.75 -15.37 -0.55
N ILE A 48 8.15 -14.89 -1.65
CA ILE A 48 8.83 -14.04 -2.64
C ILE A 48 9.50 -12.80 -2.01
N PRO A 49 8.79 -11.95 -1.24
CA PRO A 49 9.42 -10.79 -0.61
C PRO A 49 10.50 -11.17 0.41
N LEU A 50 10.35 -12.29 1.13
CA LEU A 50 11.36 -12.78 2.06
C LEU A 50 12.64 -13.17 1.32
N ARG A 51 12.53 -13.97 0.25
CA ARG A 51 13.67 -14.33 -0.62
C ARG A 51 14.37 -13.11 -1.19
N ARG A 52 13.62 -12.10 -1.66
CA ARG A 52 14.20 -10.85 -2.16
C ARG A 52 15.02 -10.13 -1.08
N HIS A 53 14.54 -10.09 0.16
CA HIS A 53 15.29 -9.49 1.27
C HIS A 53 16.53 -10.29 1.65
N LEU A 54 16.42 -11.62 1.72
CA LEU A 54 17.56 -12.50 1.99
C LEU A 54 18.65 -12.35 0.92
N THR A 55 18.28 -12.34 -0.36
CA THR A 55 19.22 -12.10 -1.47
C THR A 55 19.93 -10.75 -1.30
N LYS A 56 19.19 -9.68 -0.98
CA LYS A 56 19.79 -8.35 -0.73
C LYS A 56 20.75 -8.35 0.47
N LEU A 57 20.44 -9.09 1.52
CA LEU A 57 21.31 -9.21 2.70
C LEU A 57 22.59 -9.97 2.35
N PHE A 58 22.47 -11.10 1.65
CA PHE A 58 23.62 -11.92 1.27
C PHE A 58 24.47 -11.34 0.14
N THR A 59 23.94 -10.42 -0.66
CA THR A 59 24.78 -9.62 -1.58
C THR A 59 25.51 -8.50 -0.85
N LYS A 60 24.91 -7.94 0.21
CA LYS A 60 25.53 -6.88 1.01
C LYS A 60 26.63 -7.40 1.94
N TYR A 61 26.42 -8.56 2.54
CA TYR A 61 27.38 -9.19 3.46
C TYR A 61 27.98 -10.43 2.81
N SER A 62 29.31 -10.51 2.75
CA SER A 62 30.03 -11.65 2.20
C SER A 62 29.89 -12.87 3.12
N VAL A 63 28.78 -13.58 2.98
CA VAL A 63 28.52 -14.85 3.66
C VAL A 63 28.95 -15.98 2.74
N ASP A 64 29.67 -16.95 3.30
CA ASP A 64 30.03 -18.19 2.60
C ASP A 64 28.81 -18.89 1.97
N LEU A 65 28.97 -19.44 0.77
CA LEU A 65 27.88 -20.03 -0.01
C LEU A 65 27.21 -21.19 0.74
N SER A 66 27.98 -22.07 1.39
CA SER A 66 27.44 -23.20 2.12
C SER A 66 26.64 -22.74 3.34
N ARG A 67 27.12 -21.72 4.07
CA ARG A 67 26.39 -21.11 5.19
C ARG A 67 25.09 -20.45 4.74
N ARG A 68 25.14 -19.72 3.62
CA ARG A 68 23.97 -19.10 3.01
C ARG A 68 22.90 -20.13 2.66
N MET A 69 23.29 -21.20 1.95
CA MET A 69 22.35 -22.24 1.53
C MET A 69 21.69 -22.94 2.73
N ASN A 70 22.45 -23.22 3.79
CA ASN A 70 21.91 -23.80 5.01
C ASN A 70 20.91 -22.86 5.69
N PHE A 71 21.26 -21.58 5.84
CA PHE A 71 20.38 -20.58 6.43
C PHE A 71 19.09 -20.37 5.62
N GLU A 72 19.19 -20.25 4.29
CA GLU A 72 18.01 -20.12 3.42
C GLU A 72 17.08 -21.33 3.55
N LYS A 73 17.65 -22.54 3.67
CA LYS A 73 16.88 -23.78 3.90
C LYS A 73 16.18 -23.78 5.25
N GLU A 74 16.88 -23.40 6.33
CA GLU A 74 16.32 -23.31 7.68
C GLU A 74 15.19 -22.28 7.75
N ILE A 75 15.40 -21.09 7.17
CA ILE A 75 14.36 -20.05 7.09
C ILE A 75 13.17 -20.56 6.28
N GLN A 76 13.40 -21.23 5.15
CA GLN A 76 12.30 -21.76 4.34
C GLN A 76 11.49 -22.82 5.08
N LEU A 77 12.15 -23.70 5.85
CA LEU A 77 11.48 -24.69 6.70
C LEU A 77 10.66 -24.01 7.80
N ALA A 78 11.28 -23.14 8.59
CA ALA A 78 10.62 -22.41 9.68
C ALA A 78 9.45 -21.56 9.17
N PHE A 79 9.61 -20.93 8.01
CA PHE A 79 8.54 -20.17 7.37
C PHE A 79 7.38 -21.09 7.01
N ASN A 80 7.62 -22.22 6.34
CA ASN A 80 6.56 -23.15 5.97
C ASN A 80 5.83 -23.71 7.20
N GLU A 81 6.56 -24.08 8.25
CA GLU A 81 6.01 -24.55 9.52
C GLU A 81 5.12 -23.51 10.19
N SER A 82 5.45 -22.22 10.06
CA SER A 82 4.62 -21.14 10.61
C SER A 82 3.20 -21.05 10.04
N PHE A 83 2.97 -21.59 8.83
CA PHE A 83 1.62 -21.69 8.22
C PHE A 83 0.88 -22.98 8.62
N LEU A 84 1.58 -23.97 9.15
CA LEU A 84 1.00 -25.22 9.66
C LEU A 84 0.67 -25.13 11.15
N ALA A 85 1.29 -24.19 11.87
CA ALA A 85 1.04 -23.97 13.29
C ALA A 85 -0.42 -23.55 13.54
N GLN A 86 -1.10 -24.28 14.42
CA GLN A 86 -2.44 -23.91 14.87
C GLN A 86 -2.37 -22.59 15.67
N ILE A 87 -3.29 -21.68 15.36
CA ILE A 87 -3.44 -20.43 16.10
C ILE A 87 -4.17 -20.73 17.41
N PRO A 88 -3.70 -20.22 18.56
CA PRO A 88 -4.48 -20.24 19.79
C PRO A 88 -5.91 -19.68 19.55
N PRO A 89 -6.98 -20.37 19.97
CA PRO A 89 -8.36 -19.95 19.69
C PRO A 89 -8.68 -18.51 20.13
N MET A 90 -8.06 -18.04 21.22
CA MET A 90 -8.21 -16.67 21.70
C MET A 90 -7.70 -15.62 20.69
N LEU A 91 -6.59 -15.91 20.00
CA LEU A 91 -6.02 -15.02 19.00
C LEU A 91 -6.84 -15.05 17.70
N GLU A 92 -7.36 -16.21 17.33
CA GLU A 92 -8.26 -16.36 16.19
C GLU A 92 -9.55 -15.56 16.39
N TYR A 93 -10.22 -15.73 17.54
CA TYR A 93 -11.43 -14.96 17.88
C TYR A 93 -11.16 -13.45 17.84
N ARG A 94 -10.06 -13.01 18.43
CA ARG A 94 -9.64 -11.61 18.40
C ARG A 94 -9.45 -11.12 16.96
N ALA A 95 -8.74 -11.85 16.12
CA ALA A 95 -8.46 -11.45 14.75
C ALA A 95 -9.76 -11.36 13.92
N LEU A 96 -10.70 -12.28 14.10
CA LEU A 96 -12.02 -12.24 13.48
C LEU A 96 -12.82 -11.01 13.92
N TYR A 97 -12.81 -10.70 15.23
CA TYR A 97 -13.47 -9.53 15.78
C TYR A 97 -12.86 -8.21 15.26
N GLU A 98 -11.54 -8.06 15.29
CA GLU A 98 -10.85 -6.87 14.77
C GLU A 98 -11.13 -6.70 13.26
N LYS A 99 -11.18 -7.79 12.50
CA LYS A 99 -11.57 -7.76 11.08
C LYS A 99 -13.01 -7.28 10.88
N GLN A 100 -13.95 -7.76 11.67
CA GLN A 100 -15.36 -7.31 11.61
C GLN A 100 -15.47 -5.82 11.92
N ILE A 101 -14.73 -5.33 12.91
CA ILE A 101 -14.69 -3.89 13.21
C ILE A 101 -14.17 -3.11 12.00
N ILE A 102 -13.04 -3.52 11.40
CA ILE A 102 -12.48 -2.85 10.21
C ILE A 102 -13.51 -2.78 9.08
N GLN A 103 -14.18 -3.91 8.80
CA GLN A 103 -15.21 -3.97 7.76
C GLN A 103 -16.39 -3.05 8.07
N SER A 104 -16.81 -3.00 9.34
CA SER A 104 -17.89 -2.10 9.78
C SER A 104 -17.51 -0.61 9.64
N ILE A 105 -16.25 -0.26 9.92
CA ILE A 105 -15.73 1.10 9.73
C ILE A 105 -15.75 1.45 8.24
N GLN A 106 -15.20 0.57 7.39
CA GLN A 106 -15.18 0.79 5.93
C GLN A 106 -16.58 0.96 5.36
N TYR A 107 -17.53 0.12 5.79
CA TYR A 107 -18.93 0.25 5.39
C TYR A 107 -19.51 1.61 5.80
N GLN A 108 -19.28 2.04 7.05
CA GLN A 108 -19.80 3.31 7.54
C GLN A 108 -19.18 4.52 6.82
N LEU A 109 -17.87 4.48 6.57
CA LEU A 109 -17.17 5.51 5.81
C LEU A 109 -17.74 5.64 4.39
N ASN A 110 -17.95 4.51 3.70
CA ASN A 110 -18.53 4.52 2.35
C ASN A 110 -19.98 5.02 2.36
N LYS A 111 -20.78 4.59 3.33
CA LYS A 111 -22.18 5.01 3.46
C LYS A 111 -22.30 6.51 3.66
N ASP A 112 -21.50 7.06 4.57
CA ASP A 112 -21.55 8.48 4.94
C ASP A 112 -20.69 9.37 4.02
N HIS A 113 -20.11 8.81 2.95
CA HIS A 113 -19.22 9.52 2.01
C HIS A 113 -18.06 10.21 2.75
N LEU A 114 -17.43 9.48 3.67
CA LEU A 114 -16.33 9.93 4.49
C LEU A 114 -15.01 9.29 4.05
N ILE A 115 -13.94 10.03 4.23
CA ILE A 115 -12.58 9.59 4.03
C ILE A 115 -11.81 9.60 5.35
N LEU A 116 -11.12 8.49 5.63
CA LEU A 116 -10.19 8.35 6.73
C LEU A 116 -8.78 8.19 6.18
N ARG A 117 -7.90 9.17 6.40
CA ARG A 117 -6.51 9.14 5.92
C ARG A 117 -5.56 9.55 7.01
N ARG A 118 -4.39 8.91 7.04
CA ARG A 118 -3.29 9.34 7.90
C ARG A 118 -2.69 10.62 7.31
N THR A 119 -2.47 11.64 8.14
CA THR A 119 -1.72 12.84 7.75
C THR A 119 -0.24 12.48 7.56
N ALA A 120 0.46 13.24 6.73
CA ALA A 120 1.89 13.03 6.46
C ALA A 120 2.81 13.40 7.66
N ASP A 121 2.27 13.49 8.87
CA ASP A 121 3.02 13.83 10.08
C ASP A 121 3.56 12.59 10.82
N ASP A 122 4.58 12.84 11.64
CA ASP A 122 5.15 11.84 12.55
C ASP A 122 4.23 11.52 13.74
N LYS A 123 3.12 12.26 13.88
CA LYS A 123 2.20 12.17 15.01
C LYS A 123 1.13 11.08 14.83
N ASN A 124 1.14 10.36 13.71
CA ASN A 124 0.13 9.37 13.34
C ASN A 124 -1.30 9.95 13.43
N THR A 125 -1.47 11.22 13.07
CA THR A 125 -2.79 11.85 13.12
C THR A 125 -3.64 11.32 11.96
N TYR A 126 -4.94 11.12 12.21
CA TYR A 126 -5.89 10.71 11.18
C TYR A 126 -6.84 11.86 10.88
N TYR A 127 -6.94 12.21 9.61
CA TYR A 127 -8.00 13.04 9.06
C TYR A 127 -9.24 12.19 8.85
N LEU A 128 -10.37 12.65 9.39
CA LEU A 128 -11.70 12.13 9.12
C LEU A 128 -12.57 13.30 8.65
N GLY A 129 -13.08 13.23 7.43
CA GLY A 129 -13.94 14.26 6.85
C GLY A 129 -14.69 13.74 5.63
N HIS A 130 -15.47 14.60 4.98
CA HIS A 130 -16.17 14.22 3.75
C HIS A 130 -15.20 14.00 2.59
N LEU A 131 -15.52 13.02 1.76
CA LEU A 131 -14.72 12.67 0.59
C LEU A 131 -14.69 13.83 -0.42
N ASP A 132 -15.84 14.47 -0.65
CA ASP A 132 -15.97 15.53 -1.65
C ASP A 132 -15.15 16.77 -1.26
N GLU A 133 -15.24 17.22 -0.01
CA GLU A 133 -14.42 18.33 0.51
C GLU A 133 -12.92 18.02 0.46
N PHE A 134 -12.56 16.76 0.70
CA PHE A 134 -11.17 16.32 0.60
C PHE A 134 -10.68 16.39 -0.85
N GLN A 135 -11.49 15.93 -1.81
CA GLN A 135 -11.17 15.99 -3.23
C GLN A 135 -11.06 17.43 -3.72
N GLU A 136 -11.99 18.29 -3.34
CA GLU A 136 -11.97 19.72 -3.69
C GLU A 136 -10.69 20.39 -3.20
N LYS A 137 -10.35 20.24 -1.91
CA LYS A 137 -9.11 20.79 -1.35
C LYS A 137 -7.85 20.18 -1.96
N SER A 138 -7.88 18.89 -2.28
CA SER A 138 -6.76 18.21 -2.94
C SER A 138 -6.54 18.78 -4.33
N ASN A 139 -7.61 19.01 -5.09
CA ASN A 139 -7.54 19.58 -6.43
C ASN A 139 -7.09 21.04 -6.37
N GLU A 140 -7.66 21.85 -5.47
CA GLU A 140 -7.22 23.23 -5.22
C GLU A 140 -5.73 23.30 -4.87
N TYR A 141 -5.24 22.37 -4.05
CA TYR A 141 -3.82 22.30 -3.73
C TYR A 141 -2.97 21.94 -4.95
N ILE A 142 -3.40 20.98 -5.78
CA ILE A 142 -2.68 20.61 -7.00
C ILE A 142 -2.64 21.77 -7.99
N GLU A 143 -3.75 22.47 -8.18
CA GLU A 143 -3.88 23.61 -9.09
C GLU A 143 -3.04 24.82 -8.67
N ASN A 144 -2.96 25.09 -7.36
CA ASN A 144 -2.27 26.27 -6.83
C ASN A 144 -0.84 26.00 -6.34
N SER A 145 -0.41 24.74 -6.29
CA SER A 145 0.93 24.39 -5.82
C SER A 145 1.95 24.49 -6.94
N ASN A 146 3.00 25.27 -6.71
CA ASN A 146 4.17 25.34 -7.59
C ASN A 146 4.97 24.00 -7.63
N SER A 147 4.55 22.98 -6.88
CA SER A 147 5.23 21.68 -6.82
C SER A 147 4.78 20.73 -7.93
N PHE A 148 3.68 21.04 -8.62
CA PHE A 148 3.15 20.25 -9.72
C PHE A 148 3.02 21.13 -10.94
N GLU A 149 3.41 20.60 -12.10
CA GLU A 149 3.19 21.26 -13.39
C GLU A 149 2.13 20.43 -14.13
N PHE A 150 1.13 21.13 -14.65
CA PHE A 150 0.09 20.48 -15.44
C PHE A 150 0.67 20.11 -16.81
N ILE A 151 0.68 18.81 -17.11
CA ILE A 151 1.34 18.30 -18.32
C ILE A 151 0.35 18.14 -19.49
N ALA A 152 -0.84 17.55 -19.28
CA ALA A 152 -1.84 17.35 -20.32
C ALA A 152 -3.22 16.96 -19.77
N ILE A 153 -4.28 17.15 -20.59
CA ILE A 153 -5.61 16.54 -20.42
C ILE A 153 -5.66 15.29 -21.30
N ILE A 154 -6.09 14.17 -20.74
CA ILE A 154 -6.36 12.94 -21.50
C ILE A 154 -7.85 12.94 -21.87
N ASP A 155 -8.18 12.82 -23.15
CA ASP A 155 -9.57 12.69 -23.59
C ASP A 155 -10.10 11.28 -23.27
N GLU A 156 -11.18 11.21 -22.51
CA GLU A 156 -11.82 9.95 -22.10
C GLU A 156 -12.47 9.20 -23.28
N ASN A 157 -12.65 9.87 -24.43
CA ASN A 157 -13.23 9.25 -25.63
C ASN A 157 -12.23 8.43 -26.46
N HIS A 158 -10.93 8.50 -26.14
CA HIS A 158 -9.88 7.74 -26.83
C HIS A 158 -9.74 6.31 -26.29
N THR A 159 -9.30 5.38 -27.13
CA THR A 159 -8.96 4.03 -26.67
C THR A 159 -7.75 4.07 -25.73
N GLU A 160 -7.62 3.11 -24.81
CA GLU A 160 -6.50 3.07 -23.83
C GLU A 160 -5.11 3.18 -24.50
N GLU A 161 -4.93 2.61 -25.69
CA GLU A 161 -3.69 2.72 -26.48
C GLU A 161 -3.44 4.14 -27.01
N GLN A 162 -4.49 4.85 -27.43
CA GLN A 162 -4.39 6.24 -27.88
C GLN A 162 -4.07 7.17 -26.71
N GLN A 163 -4.74 6.96 -25.57
CA GLN A 163 -4.47 7.71 -24.33
C GLN A 163 -3.03 7.51 -23.86
N LEU A 164 -2.54 6.27 -23.86
CA LEU A 164 -1.16 5.97 -23.48
C LEU A 164 -0.15 6.69 -24.40
N LYS A 165 -0.43 6.72 -25.70
CA LYS A 165 0.43 7.39 -26.68
C LYS A 165 0.46 8.91 -26.49
N GLU A 166 -0.68 9.53 -26.21
CA GLU A 166 -0.80 10.97 -25.92
C GLU A 166 -0.05 11.35 -24.63
N VAL A 167 -0.14 10.51 -23.60
CA VAL A 167 0.60 10.70 -22.34
C VAL A 167 2.11 10.60 -22.56
N ILE A 168 2.57 9.58 -23.29
CA ILE A 168 4.01 9.41 -23.58
C ILE A 168 4.55 10.59 -24.37
N GLN A 169 3.84 11.02 -25.42
CA GLN A 169 4.24 12.19 -26.22
C GLN A 169 4.33 13.47 -25.37
N SER A 170 3.37 13.68 -24.46
CA SER A 170 3.39 14.84 -23.58
C SER A 170 4.55 14.80 -22.58
N LEU A 171 4.87 13.60 -22.06
CA LEU A 171 6.03 13.38 -21.19
C LEU A 171 7.35 13.60 -21.92
N ASP A 172 7.49 13.13 -23.16
CA ASP A 172 8.70 13.32 -23.96
C ASP A 172 8.98 14.81 -24.21
N VAL A 173 7.94 15.60 -24.51
CA VAL A 173 8.06 17.06 -24.67
C VAL A 173 8.56 17.73 -23.38
N GLU A 174 8.07 17.31 -22.21
CA GLU A 174 8.54 17.86 -20.94
C GLU A 174 9.95 17.40 -20.57
N PHE A 175 10.31 16.15 -20.86
CA PHE A 175 11.68 15.69 -20.68
C PHE A 175 12.66 16.46 -21.57
N ASP A 176 12.28 16.76 -22.81
CA ASP A 176 13.09 17.60 -23.69
C ASP A 176 13.28 19.00 -23.11
N LYS A 177 12.22 19.64 -22.59
CA LYS A 177 12.32 20.95 -21.92
C LYS A 177 13.23 20.91 -20.69
N LEU A 178 13.09 19.89 -19.84
CA LEU A 178 13.93 19.69 -18.65
C LEU A 178 15.39 19.41 -19.02
N TYR A 179 15.63 18.66 -20.10
CA TYR A 179 16.96 18.42 -20.66
C TYR A 179 17.60 19.73 -21.15
N GLN A 180 16.87 20.54 -21.92
CA GLN A 180 17.36 21.85 -22.36
C GLN A 180 17.68 22.77 -21.17
N ARG A 181 16.91 22.68 -20.07
CA ARG A 181 17.17 23.36 -18.80
C ARG A 181 18.30 22.72 -17.97
N LYS A 182 18.92 21.62 -18.45
CA LYS A 182 19.97 20.83 -17.76
C LYS A 182 19.55 20.29 -16.39
N LEU A 183 18.26 20.11 -16.16
CA LEU A 183 17.70 19.61 -14.90
C LEU A 183 17.73 18.08 -14.80
N ILE A 184 17.95 17.38 -15.92
CA ILE A 184 18.00 15.92 -16.00
C ILE A 184 19.16 15.44 -16.88
N ASN A 185 19.70 14.25 -16.58
CA ASN A 185 20.78 13.61 -17.36
C ASN A 185 20.22 12.85 -18.57
N LYS A 186 21.00 12.77 -19.66
CA LYS A 186 20.69 12.14 -20.95
C LYS A 186 20.26 10.66 -20.83
N ASP A 187 20.79 9.96 -19.83
CA ASP A 187 20.46 8.55 -19.58
C ASP A 187 19.02 8.34 -19.09
N TYR A 188 18.39 9.38 -18.53
CA TYR A 188 16.99 9.33 -18.12
C TYR A 188 16.04 9.59 -19.28
N GLN A 189 16.41 10.47 -20.21
CA GLN A 189 15.64 10.76 -21.43
C GLN A 189 15.50 9.51 -22.30
N MET A 190 16.60 8.77 -22.51
CA MET A 190 16.62 7.55 -23.35
C MET A 190 15.81 6.37 -22.78
N LYS A 191 15.39 6.38 -21.51
CA LYS A 191 14.61 5.28 -20.92
C LYS A 191 13.12 5.32 -21.28
N PHE A 192 12.63 6.46 -21.76
CA PHE A 192 11.21 6.69 -22.02
C PHE A 192 10.89 7.00 -23.48
N SER A 193 11.91 7.31 -24.30
CA SER A 193 11.77 7.39 -25.75
C SER A 193 11.51 6.00 -26.33
N ILE A 194 10.30 5.77 -26.85
CA ILE A 194 9.91 4.53 -27.58
C ILE A 194 10.15 4.71 -29.07
#